data_AF-A0A7X9XHY8-F1
#
_entry.id   AF-A0A7X9XHY8-F1
#
_cell.length_a   1.000
_cell.length_b   1.000
_cell.length_c   1.000
_cell.angle_alpha   90.00
_cell.angle_beta   90.00
_cell.angle_gamma   90.00
#
_symmetry.space_group_name_H-M   'P 1'
#
loop_
_entity.id
_entity.type
_entity.pdbx_description
1 polymer ?
#
loop_
_entity_poly.entity_id
_entity_poly.type
_entity_poly.pdbx_seq_one_letter_code
_entity_poly.pdbx_strand_id
1 'polypeptide(L)'
;METKNKGFDTGIASEYLVLSMLYRLGIDAYMTLGNKKSVDIWIKNDDGVDISIDVKSVRAFDSVPVRNVVAKDNHYVVFVIYNNKFEDILTLPNFYIVPSEYVVRNRTEFDLKSGGKTYNIFKKNIKDYINRWDLLKKG
;
A
#
# COMPACT_ATOMS: atom_id res chain seq x y z
N MET A 1 -3.01 20.32 -22.84
CA MET A 1 -3.22 19.72 -21.51
C MET A 1 -2.18 18.63 -21.35
N GLU A 2 -1.21 18.81 -20.45
CA GLU A 2 -0.28 17.73 -20.09
C GLU A 2 -1.08 16.48 -19.70
N THR A 3 -0.66 15.32 -20.20
CA THR A 3 -1.18 14.03 -19.76
C THR A 3 -1.01 13.94 -18.25
N LYS A 4 -2.11 14.11 -17.50
CA LYS A 4 -2.15 13.81 -16.06
C LYS A 4 -1.47 12.46 -15.83
N ASN A 5 -0.48 12.44 -14.94
CA ASN A 5 0.19 11.21 -14.59
C ASN A 5 -0.79 10.35 -13.76
N LYS A 6 -1.61 9.55 -14.45
CA LYS A 6 -2.69 8.74 -13.86
C LYS A 6 -2.19 7.87 -12.70
N GLY A 7 -0.94 7.43 -12.73
CA GLY A 7 -0.32 6.67 -11.64
C GLY A 7 -0.10 7.51 -10.38
N PHE A 8 0.42 8.74 -10.54
CA PHE A 8 0.62 9.69 -9.44
C PHE A 8 -0.69 10.03 -8.74
N ASP A 9 -1.73 10.39 -9.50
CA ASP A 9 -3.06 10.73 -8.95
C ASP A 9 -3.68 9.55 -8.20
N THR A 10 -3.49 8.32 -8.71
CA THR A 10 -3.97 7.10 -8.05
C THR A 10 -3.22 6.83 -6.74
N GLY A 11 -1.92 7.09 -6.71
CA GLY A 11 -1.08 6.99 -5.51
C GLY A 11 -1.56 7.93 -4.41
N ILE A 12 -1.59 9.23 -4.72
CA ILE A 12 -2.02 10.26 -3.76
C ILE A 12 -3.43 10.01 -3.25
N ALA A 13 -4.41 9.75 -4.12
CA ALA A 13 -5.78 9.45 -3.69
C ALA A 13 -5.85 8.26 -2.71
N SER A 14 -5.01 7.24 -2.95
CA SER A 14 -4.97 6.04 -2.11
C SER A 14 -4.30 6.31 -0.75
N GLU A 15 -3.24 7.12 -0.70
CA GLU A 15 -2.59 7.52 0.56
C GLU A 15 -3.59 8.23 1.50
N TYR A 16 -4.30 9.24 0.99
CA TYR A 16 -5.32 9.95 1.77
C TYR A 16 -6.50 9.05 2.16
N LEU A 17 -6.92 8.14 1.27
CA LEU A 17 -7.98 7.19 1.58
C LEU A 17 -7.57 6.25 2.72
N VAL A 18 -6.36 5.69 2.67
CA VAL A 18 -5.83 4.84 3.75
C VAL A 18 -5.73 5.63 5.06
N LEU A 19 -5.17 6.84 5.03
CA LEU A 19 -5.11 7.71 6.21
C LEU A 19 -6.50 7.92 6.83
N SER A 20 -7.50 8.22 6.00
CA SER A 20 -8.88 8.42 6.47
C SER A 20 -9.50 7.15 7.07
N MET A 21 -9.12 5.95 6.59
CA MET A 21 -9.54 4.69 7.18
C MET A 21 -8.93 4.48 8.57
N LEU A 22 -7.64 4.79 8.74
CA LEU A 22 -6.95 4.71 10.02
C LEU A 22 -7.63 5.60 11.08
N TYR A 23 -7.94 6.86 10.73
CA TYR A 23 -8.65 7.77 11.63
C TYR A 23 -10.07 7.28 11.97
N ARG A 24 -10.81 6.70 11.01
CA ARG A 24 -12.13 6.09 11.28
C ARG A 24 -12.05 4.91 12.24
N LEU A 25 -10.90 4.23 12.30
CA LEU A 25 -10.63 3.13 13.22
C LEU A 25 -10.10 3.59 14.58
N GLY A 26 -9.93 4.90 14.79
CA GLY A 26 -9.38 5.49 16.02
C GLY A 26 -7.87 5.32 16.16
N ILE A 27 -7.15 5.10 15.05
CA ILE A 27 -5.69 4.92 15.05
C ILE A 27 -5.00 6.26 14.90
N ASP A 28 -4.02 6.56 15.75
CA ASP A 28 -3.18 7.76 15.65
C ASP A 28 -2.16 7.60 14.51
N ALA A 29 -2.38 8.31 13.40
CA ALA A 29 -1.63 8.14 12.16
C ALA A 29 -1.26 9.47 11.48
N TYR A 30 -0.07 9.53 10.89
CA TYR A 30 0.54 10.71 10.31
C TYR A 30 1.04 10.43 8.90
N MET A 31 0.60 11.23 7.93
CA MET A 31 1.13 11.17 6.57
C MET A 31 2.50 11.85 6.52
N THR A 32 3.45 11.26 5.79
CA THR A 32 4.76 11.89 5.59
C THR A 32 4.74 12.81 4.36
N LEU A 33 5.52 13.87 4.40
CA LEU A 33 5.64 14.84 3.31
C LEU A 33 7.08 14.90 2.80
N GLY A 34 7.24 15.00 1.48
CA GLY A 34 8.52 15.31 0.83
C GLY A 34 8.94 14.34 -0.28
N ASN A 35 9.78 14.83 -1.19
CA ASN A 35 10.22 14.12 -2.40
C ASN A 35 11.20 12.94 -2.13
N LYS A 36 11.76 12.85 -0.92
CA LYS A 36 12.62 11.75 -0.47
C LYS A 36 11.95 10.91 0.63
N LYS A 37 10.62 10.89 0.68
CA LYS A 37 9.88 10.10 1.68
C LYS A 37 10.27 8.63 1.59
N SER A 38 10.57 8.04 2.74
CA SER A 38 10.92 6.61 2.87
C SER A 38 9.72 5.73 3.18
N VAL A 39 8.65 6.30 3.71
CA VAL A 39 7.39 5.64 4.10
C VAL A 39 6.24 6.61 3.85
N ASP A 40 5.04 6.12 3.56
CA ASP A 40 3.89 6.97 3.21
C ASP A 40 3.12 7.44 4.46
N ILE A 41 2.92 6.55 5.42
CA ILE A 41 2.17 6.82 6.66
C ILE A 41 2.91 6.20 7.86
N TRP A 42 2.95 6.95 8.97
CA TRP A 42 3.35 6.46 10.29
C TRP A 42 2.12 6.26 11.16
N ILE A 43 2.10 5.20 11.96
CA ILE A 43 1.16 4.99 13.05
C ILE A 43 1.96 5.02 14.35
N LYS A 44 1.47 5.80 15.30
CA LYS A 44 2.02 5.84 16.64
C LYS A 44 1.18 4.94 17.54
N ASN A 45 1.81 3.95 18.15
CA ASN A 45 1.14 3.06 19.11
C ASN A 45 1.53 3.45 20.54
N ASP A 46 0.62 3.20 21.47
CA ASP A 46 0.82 3.53 22.90
C ASP A 46 1.90 2.66 23.56
N ASP A 47 2.18 1.47 23.00
CA ASP A 47 3.24 0.55 23.43
C ASP A 47 4.66 1.03 23.05
N GLY A 48 4.77 2.18 22.36
CA GLY A 48 6.02 2.75 21.89
C GLY A 48 6.60 2.07 20.64
N VAL A 49 5.88 1.12 20.04
CA VAL A 49 6.30 0.45 18.81
C VAL A 49 5.56 1.03 17.61
N ASP A 50 6.15 2.06 17.01
CA ASP A 50 5.60 2.70 15.82
C ASP A 50 5.52 1.73 14.64
N ILE A 51 4.43 1.85 13.88
CA ILE A 51 4.21 1.11 12.64
C ILE A 51 4.41 2.04 11.45
N SER A 52 5.14 1.58 10.44
CA SER A 52 5.29 2.30 9.18
C SER A 52 4.52 1.62 8.05
N ILE A 53 3.96 2.41 7.15
CA ILE A 53 3.13 1.94 6.05
C ILE A 53 3.62 2.50 4.71
N ASP A 54 3.78 1.59 3.75
CA ASP A 54 3.83 1.89 2.32
C ASP A 54 2.43 1.69 1.71
N VAL A 55 1.96 2.62 0.90
CA VAL A 55 0.72 2.50 0.14
C VAL A 55 1.07 2.18 -1.31
N LYS A 56 0.46 1.13 -1.87
CA LYS A 56 0.60 0.76 -3.29
C LYS A 56 -0.78 0.59 -3.90
N SER A 57 -1.03 1.20 -5.05
CA SER A 57 -2.36 1.23 -5.63
C SER A 57 -2.38 0.92 -7.12
N VAL A 58 -3.45 0.26 -7.57
CA VAL A 58 -3.70 -0.04 -8.99
C VAL A 58 -5.19 0.10 -9.30
N ARG A 59 -5.50 0.63 -10.49
CA ARG A 59 -6.89 0.82 -10.91
C ARG A 59 -7.56 -0.49 -11.34
N ALA A 60 -6.84 -1.37 -12.04
CA ALA A 60 -7.42 -2.52 -12.76
C ALA A 60 -6.70 -3.85 -12.52
N PHE A 61 -5.39 -3.82 -12.25
CA PHE A 61 -4.54 -5.00 -12.39
C PHE A 61 -4.62 -5.95 -11.19
N ASP A 62 -4.46 -7.25 -11.46
CA ASP A 62 -4.31 -8.29 -10.44
C ASP A 62 -2.90 -8.39 -9.85
N SER A 63 -1.95 -7.61 -10.36
CA SER A 63 -0.60 -7.53 -9.81
C SER A 63 -0.19 -6.09 -9.53
N VAL A 64 0.52 -5.88 -8.43
CA VAL A 64 0.99 -4.56 -8.00
C VAL A 64 2.52 -4.55 -8.01
N PRO A 65 3.16 -3.56 -8.65
CA PRO A 65 4.61 -3.41 -8.59
C PRO A 65 5.10 -3.11 -7.16
N VAL A 66 6.07 -3.87 -6.69
CA VAL A 66 6.64 -3.78 -5.33
C VAL A 66 8.18 -3.68 -5.34
N ARG A 67 8.71 -3.05 -6.38
CA ARG A 67 10.17 -2.91 -6.63
C ARG A 67 10.94 -2.34 -5.44
N ASN A 68 10.35 -1.36 -4.75
CA ASN A 68 11.02 -0.61 -3.67
C ASN A 68 10.60 -1.08 -2.28
N VAL A 69 9.79 -2.14 -2.16
CA VAL A 69 9.38 -2.66 -0.86
C VAL A 69 10.54 -3.44 -0.23
N VAL A 70 10.88 -3.07 1.00
CA VAL A 70 11.93 -3.69 1.83
C VAL A 70 11.28 -4.39 3.02
N ALA A 71 11.78 -5.57 3.37
CA ALA A 71 11.33 -6.31 4.55
C ALA A 71 11.84 -5.60 5.81
N LYS A 72 10.93 -5.26 6.73
CA LYS A 72 11.26 -4.61 8.00
C LYS A 72 10.20 -4.95 9.07
N ASP A 73 10.66 -5.07 10.31
CA ASP A 73 9.79 -5.19 11.47
C ASP A 73 8.81 -4.02 11.55
N ASN A 74 7.56 -4.31 11.92
CA ASN A 74 6.49 -3.32 12.08
C ASN A 74 6.29 -2.42 10.84
N HIS A 75 6.65 -2.93 9.65
CA HIS A 75 6.43 -2.26 8.39
C HIS A 75 5.43 -3.05 7.54
N TYR A 76 4.38 -2.37 7.10
CA TYR A 76 3.29 -2.95 6.33
C TYR A 76 3.16 -2.28 4.98
N VAL A 77 2.63 -3.02 4.01
CA VAL A 77 2.18 -2.49 2.73
C VAL A 77 0.66 -2.57 2.68
N VAL A 78 0.00 -1.43 2.49
CA VAL A 78 -1.44 -1.36 2.24
C VAL A 78 -1.66 -1.28 0.74
N PHE A 79 -2.17 -2.37 0.17
CA PHE A 79 -2.56 -2.41 -1.24
C PHE A 79 -3.99 -1.91 -1.40
N VAL A 80 -4.18 -0.94 -2.31
CA VAL A 80 -5.47 -0.36 -2.66
C VAL A 80 -5.80 -0.72 -4.11
N ILE A 81 -6.75 -1.65 -4.29
CA ILE A 81 -7.11 -2.20 -5.61
C ILE A 81 -8.54 -1.78 -5.96
N TYR A 82 -8.68 -0.91 -6.97
CA TYR A 82 -9.97 -0.32 -7.33
C TYR A 82 -10.86 -1.19 -8.21
N ASN A 83 -10.36 -2.30 -8.77
CA ASN A 83 -11.12 -3.23 -9.62
C ASN A 83 -11.94 -2.53 -10.73
N ASN A 84 -11.31 -1.61 -11.47
CA ASN A 84 -11.89 -0.78 -12.53
C ASN A 84 -12.92 0.28 -12.07
N LYS A 85 -13.04 0.54 -10.76
CA LYS A 85 -13.99 1.51 -10.20
C LYS A 85 -13.33 2.76 -9.61
N PHE A 86 -12.18 3.17 -10.14
CA PHE A 86 -11.44 4.32 -9.60
C PHE A 86 -12.23 5.64 -9.67
N GLU A 87 -13.03 5.83 -10.71
CA GLU A 87 -13.80 7.06 -10.93
C GLU A 87 -15.15 7.06 -10.17
N ASP A 88 -15.57 5.91 -9.65
CA ASP A 88 -16.76 5.78 -8.81
C ASP A 88 -16.40 6.08 -7.36
N ILE A 89 -16.51 7.37 -6.98
CA ILE A 89 -16.15 7.85 -5.65
C ILE A 89 -17.03 7.31 -4.52
N LEU A 90 -18.14 6.63 -4.84
CA LEU A 90 -19.02 6.02 -3.84
C LEU A 90 -18.63 4.57 -3.54
N THR A 91 -17.84 3.92 -4.41
CA THR A 91 -17.38 2.56 -4.22
C THR A 91 -15.99 2.53 -3.57
N LEU A 92 -15.88 1.87 -2.42
CA LEU A 92 -14.58 1.62 -1.79
C LEU A 92 -13.77 0.57 -2.59
N PRO A 93 -12.45 0.76 -2.73
CA PRO A 93 -11.55 -0.25 -3.28
C PRO A 93 -11.39 -1.43 -2.30
N ASN A 94 -10.78 -2.52 -2.77
CA ASN A 94 -10.30 -3.55 -1.85
C ASN A 94 -8.99 -3.10 -1.19
N PHE A 95 -8.93 -3.27 0.12
CA PHE A 95 -7.73 -3.04 0.91
C PHE A 95 -7.11 -4.38 1.30
N TYR A 96 -5.80 -4.50 1.13
CA TYR A 96 -5.02 -5.62 1.66
C TYR A 96 -3.91 -5.08 2.53
N ILE A 97 -3.85 -5.51 3.78
CA ILE A 97 -2.90 -5.02 4.78
C ILE A 97 -1.90 -6.14 5.01
N VAL A 98 -0.68 -6.00 4.46
CA VAL A 98 0.27 -7.11 4.35
C VAL A 98 1.59 -6.74 5.03
N PRO A 99 2.17 -7.58 5.91
CA PRO A 99 3.52 -7.36 6.42
C PRO A 99 4.53 -7.27 5.28
N SER A 100 5.43 -6.30 5.32
CA SER A 100 6.43 -6.08 4.27
C SER A 100 7.33 -7.31 4.05
N GLU A 101 7.64 -8.05 5.10
CA GLU A 101 8.37 -9.32 4.99
C GLU A 101 7.62 -10.36 4.16
N TYR A 102 6.30 -10.46 4.35
CA TYR A 102 5.47 -11.36 3.57
C TYR A 102 5.49 -10.93 2.10
N VAL A 103 5.41 -9.62 1.82
CA VAL A 103 5.50 -9.09 0.45
C VAL A 103 6.83 -9.47 -0.20
N VAL A 104 7.95 -9.28 0.49
CA VAL A 104 9.28 -9.61 -0.05
C VAL A 104 9.44 -11.11 -0.29
N ARG A 105 8.93 -11.96 0.62
CA ARG A 105 9.00 -13.43 0.48
C ARG A 105 8.11 -13.98 -0.65
N ASN A 106 6.98 -13.33 -0.94
CA ASN A 106 5.95 -13.87 -1.84
C ASN A 106 5.76 -13.08 -3.16
N ARG A 107 6.62 -12.08 -3.42
CA ARG A 107 6.63 -11.37 -4.71
C ARG A 107 7.23 -12.24 -5.80
N THR A 108 6.69 -12.12 -7.01
CA THR A 108 7.21 -12.77 -8.20
C THR A 108 8.21 -11.85 -8.89
N GLU A 109 9.36 -12.41 -9.23
CA GLU A 109 10.41 -11.76 -10.01
C GLU A 109 10.12 -11.89 -11.51
N PHE A 110 10.39 -10.82 -12.26
CA PHE A 110 10.31 -10.80 -13.71
C PHE A 110 11.54 -10.11 -14.31
N ASP A 111 12.01 -10.60 -15.44
CA ASP A 111 13.05 -9.94 -16.21
C ASP A 111 12.49 -8.78 -17.01
N LEU A 112 13.20 -7.65 -16.97
CA LEU A 112 12.87 -6.48 -17.78
C LEU A 112 13.52 -6.61 -19.16
N LYS A 113 12.79 -6.22 -20.21
CA LYS A 113 13.31 -6.20 -21.59
C LYS A 113 14.56 -5.32 -21.76
N SER A 114 14.70 -4.30 -20.91
CA SER A 114 15.87 -3.40 -20.86
C SER A 114 17.08 -4.00 -20.13
N GLY A 115 16.99 -5.25 -19.66
CA GLY A 115 17.90 -5.81 -18.67
C GLY A 115 17.51 -5.40 -17.24
N GLY A 116 17.83 -6.27 -16.28
CA GLY A 116 17.47 -6.12 -14.87
C GLY A 116 16.17 -6.81 -14.48
N LYS A 117 15.78 -6.68 -13.20
CA LYS A 117 14.66 -7.38 -12.59
C LYS A 117 13.60 -6.41 -12.08
N THR A 118 12.34 -6.82 -12.12
CA THR A 118 11.23 -6.17 -11.43
C THR A 118 10.51 -7.19 -10.55
N TYR A 119 9.74 -6.69 -9.59
CA TYR A 119 9.00 -7.54 -8.67
C TYR A 119 7.56 -7.06 -8.57
N ASN A 120 6.62 -7.97 -8.75
CA ASN A 120 5.20 -7.72 -8.51
C ASN A 120 4.66 -8.72 -7.47
N ILE A 121 3.67 -8.29 -6.71
CA ILE A 121 2.86 -9.20 -5.90
C ILE A 121 1.48 -9.34 -6.54
N PHE A 122 0.97 -10.57 -6.60
CA PHE A 122 -0.35 -10.85 -7.15
C PHE A 122 -1.43 -10.81 -6.07
N LYS A 123 -2.61 -10.30 -6.42
CA LYS A 123 -3.81 -10.27 -5.57
C LYS A 123 -4.12 -11.64 -4.95
N LYS A 124 -3.98 -12.71 -5.74
CA LYS A 124 -4.18 -14.10 -5.27
C LYS A 124 -3.23 -14.51 -4.13
N ASN A 125 -2.02 -13.94 -4.09
CA ASN A 125 -1.00 -14.25 -3.07
C ASN A 125 -1.23 -13.48 -1.78
N ILE A 126 -2.09 -12.45 -1.77
CA ILE A 126 -2.39 -11.63 -0.59
C ILE A 126 -3.86 -11.72 -0.19
N LYS A 127 -4.62 -12.66 -0.76
CA LYS A 127 -6.08 -12.77 -0.57
C LYS A 127 -6.50 -12.86 0.91
N ASP A 128 -5.68 -13.50 1.74
CA ASP A 128 -5.95 -13.72 3.17
C ASP A 128 -5.67 -12.47 4.02
N TYR A 129 -5.15 -11.41 3.40
CA TYR A 129 -4.88 -10.11 4.02
C TYR A 129 -5.95 -9.06 3.71
N ILE A 130 -7.06 -9.46 3.06
CA ILE A 130 -8.15 -8.53 2.76
C ILE A 130 -8.72 -7.93 4.05
N ASN A 131 -8.77 -6.60 4.11
CA ASN A 131 -9.28 -5.82 5.24
C ASN A 131 -8.69 -6.21 6.61
N ARG A 132 -7.47 -6.76 6.66
CA ARG A 132 -6.75 -7.10 7.90
C ARG A 132 -6.19 -5.88 8.63
N TRP A 133 -7.04 -4.87 8.84
CA TRP A 133 -6.72 -3.65 9.58
C TRP A 133 -6.37 -3.91 11.05
N ASP A 134 -6.81 -5.06 11.58
CA ASP A 134 -6.44 -5.55 12.92
C ASP A 134 -4.92 -5.72 13.08
N LEU A 135 -4.17 -5.98 12.00
CA LEU A 135 -2.72 -6.07 12.04
C LEU A 135 -2.02 -4.74 12.37
N LEU A 136 -2.73 -3.62 12.22
CA LEU A 136 -2.21 -2.28 12.48
C LEU A 136 -2.57 -1.77 13.88
N LYS A 137 -3.32 -2.55 14.66
CA LYS A 137 -3.63 -2.26 16.05
C LYS A 137 -2.78 -3.18 16.92
N LYS A 138 -1.77 -2.62 17.58
CA LYS A 138 -1.16 -3.29 18.72
C LYS A 138 -1.94 -2.85 19.96
N GLY A 139 -2.52 -3.84 20.65
CA GLY A 139 -3.31 -3.63 21.86
C GLY A 139 -2.44 -3.37 23.09
#